data_AF-A0A7Z9YVU0-F1
#
_entry.id   AF-A0A7Z9YVU0-F1
#
_cell.length_a   1.000
_cell.length_b   1.000
_cell.length_c   1.000
_cell.angle_alpha   90.00
_cell.angle_beta   90.00
_cell.angle_gamma   90.00
#
_symmetry.space_group_name_H-M   'P 1'
#
loop_
_entity.id
_entity.type
_entity.pdbx_description
1 polymer ?
#
loop_
_entity_poly.entity_id
_entity_poly.type
_entity_poly.pdbx_seq_one_letter_code
_entity_poly.pdbx_strand_id
1 'polypeptide(L)' 'MPHAFSVEIHDYLSNKILLVGEGIKQAVLDKDQSLESYHKGQLLELEIIRRYLTDNIDLKTQKYF' A
#
# COMPACT_ATOMS: atom_id res chain seq x y z
N MET A 1 3.91 2.74 -22.36
CA MET A 1 4.39 3.41 -21.14
C MET A 1 3.36 3.20 -20.06
N PRO A 2 3.73 2.90 -18.79
CA PRO A 2 2.77 2.97 -17.70
C PRO A 2 2.15 4.37 -17.69
N HIS A 3 0.83 4.46 -17.52
CA HIS A 3 0.15 5.74 -17.36
C HIS A 3 0.80 6.48 -16.18
N ALA A 4 1.15 7.76 -16.32
CA ALA A 4 1.80 8.52 -15.24
C ALA A 4 1.03 8.42 -13.90
N PHE A 5 -0.30 8.43 -13.97
CA PHE A 5 -1.20 8.20 -12.83
C PHE A 5 -1.04 6.83 -12.16
N SER A 6 -0.74 5.77 -12.91
CA SER A 6 -0.46 4.43 -12.35
C SER A 6 0.86 4.45 -11.57
N VAL A 7 1.89 5.12 -12.09
CA VAL A 7 3.16 5.26 -11.36
C VAL A 7 2.97 6.04 -10.06
N GLU A 8 2.32 7.20 -10.13
CA GLU A 8 2.09 8.06 -8.96
C GLU A 8 1.29 7.36 -7.85
N ILE A 9 0.27 6.56 -8.20
CA ILE A 9 -0.53 5.86 -7.19
C ILE A 9 0.26 4.72 -6.54
N HIS A 10 1.12 4.02 -7.29
CA HIS A 10 2.00 3.00 -6.73
C HIS A 10 3.08 3.58 -5.83
N ASP A 11 3.61 4.75 -6.18
CA ASP A 11 4.57 5.47 -5.33
C ASP A 11 3.89 5.95 -4.05
N TYR A 12 2.68 6.50 -4.14
CA TYR A 12 1.88 6.89 -2.99
C TYR A 12 1.62 5.69 -2.05
N LEU A 13 1.17 4.56 -2.59
CA LEU A 13 0.90 3.36 -1.81
C LEU A 13 2.17 2.80 -1.16
N SER A 14 3.29 2.82 -1.89
CA SER A 14 4.58 2.36 -1.36
C SER A 14 5.03 3.23 -0.19
N ASN A 15 4.93 4.55 -0.31
CA ASN A 15 5.24 5.47 0.78
C ASN A 15 4.31 5.27 2.00
N LYS A 16 3.00 5.05 1.77
CA LYS A 16 2.07 4.77 2.86
C LYS A 16 2.37 3.46 3.57
N ILE A 17 2.68 2.40 2.83
CA ILE A 17 3.07 1.10 3.40
C ILE A 17 4.32 1.24 4.28
N LEU A 18 5.33 2.01 3.83
CA LEU A 18 6.53 2.28 4.62
C LEU A 18 6.20 2.97 5.95
N LEU A 19 5.43 4.07 5.90
CA LEU A 19 5.03 4.82 7.09
C LEU A 19 4.22 3.97 8.08
N VAL A 20 3.31 3.14 7.58
CA VAL A 20 2.54 2.22 8.43
C VAL A 20 3.44 1.17 9.04
N GLY A 21 4.42 0.64 8.29
CA GLY A 21 5.42 -0.28 8.81
C GLY A 21 6.29 0.33 9.92
N GLU A 22 6.64 1.61 9.82
CA GLU A 22 7.29 2.36 10.90
C GLU A 22 6.38 2.50 12.12
N GLY A 23 5.08 2.79 11.92
CA GLY A 23 4.08 2.82 12.98
C GLY A 23 3.94 1.49 13.73
N ILE A 24 3.96 0.35 13.02
CA ILE A 24 3.97 -0.98 13.63
C ILE A 24 5.22 -1.15 14.51
N LYS A 25 6.41 -0.82 13.98
CA LYS A 25 7.66 -0.93 14.75
C LYS A 25 7.61 -0.09 16.01
N GLN A 26 7.09 1.13 15.93
CA GLN A 26 6.96 2.03 17.08
C GLN A 26 5.97 1.46 18.11
N ALA A 27 4.79 1.00 17.69
CA ALA A 27 3.81 0.40 18.58
C ALA A 27 4.33 -0.86 19.31
N VAL A 28 5.16 -1.67 18.63
CA VAL A 28 5.84 -2.82 19.25
C VAL A 28 6.82 -2.38 20.33
N LEU A 29 7.61 -1.33 20.07
CA LEU A 29 8.54 -0.76 21.05
C LEU A 29 7.81 -0.20 22.27
N ASP A 30 6.69 0.48 22.03
CA ASP A 30 5.85 1.09 23.07
C ASP A 30 4.96 0.06 23.81
N LYS A 31 4.94 -1.20 23.35
CA LYS A 31 4.07 -2.28 23.84
C LYS A 31 2.58 -1.93 23.75
N ASP A 32 2.19 -1.10 22.78
CA ASP A 32 0.80 -0.74 22.50
C ASP A 32 0.19 -1.72 21.49
N GLN A 33 -0.42 -2.78 21.99
CA GLN A 33 -1.07 -3.80 21.17
C GLN A 33 -2.26 -3.26 20.36
N SER A 34 -2.94 -2.22 20.85
CA SER A 34 -4.08 -1.63 20.14
C SER A 34 -3.59 -0.89 18.91
N LEU A 35 -2.56 -0.06 19.07
CA LEU A 35 -1.94 0.68 17.99
C LEU A 35 -1.24 -0.25 16.98
N GLU A 36 -0.58 -1.29 17.47
CA GLU A 36 0.01 -2.33 16.62
C GLU A 36 -1.05 -3.00 15.74
N SER A 37 -2.18 -3.40 16.34
CA SER A 37 -3.29 -4.05 15.63
C SER A 37 -3.93 -3.13 14.60
N TYR A 38 -4.10 -1.85 14.96
CA TYR A 38 -4.59 -0.82 14.04
C TYR A 38 -3.69 -0.68 12.81
N HIS A 39 -2.38 -0.52 13.00
CA HIS A 39 -1.44 -0.39 11.89
C HIS A 39 -1.33 -1.67 11.05
N LYS A 40 -1.43 -2.85 11.66
CA LYS A 40 -1.50 -4.12 10.92
C LYS A 40 -2.74 -4.20 10.03
N GLY A 41 -3.90 -3.77 10.52
CA GLY A 41 -5.12 -3.68 9.73
C GLY A 41 -4.96 -2.75 8.54
N GLN A 42 -4.41 -1.55 8.79
CA GLN A 42 -4.13 -0.57 7.75
C GLN A 42 -3.15 -1.08 6.69
N LEU A 43 -2.10 -1.81 7.11
CA LEU A 43 -1.15 -2.41 6.19
C LEU A 43 -1.83 -3.42 5.25
N LEU A 44 -2.67 -4.29 5.81
CA LEU A 44 -3.41 -5.28 5.04
C LEU A 44 -4.33 -4.62 3.99
N GLU A 45 -5.04 -3.57 4.37
CA GLU A 45 -5.88 -2.80 3.44
C GLU A 45 -5.07 -2.22 2.28
N LEU A 46 -3.92 -1.59 2.57
CA LEU A 46 -3.05 -1.01 1.56
C LEU A 46 -2.49 -2.07 0.59
N GLU A 47 -2.12 -3.25 1.10
CA GLU A 47 -1.64 -4.36 0.29
C GLU A 47 -2.76 -4.93 -0.61
N ILE A 48 -3.99 -5.02 -0.11
CA ILE A 48 -5.16 -5.42 -0.91
C ILE A 48 -5.40 -4.41 -2.03
N ILE A 49 -5.39 -3.12 -1.73
CA ILE A 49 -5.58 -2.06 -2.73
C ILE A 49 -4.48 -2.14 -3.80
N ARG A 50 -3.22 -2.25 -3.40
CA ARG A 50 -2.08 -2.34 -4.32
C ARG A 50 -2.22 -3.53 -5.27
N ARG A 51 -2.55 -4.70 -4.72
CA ARG A 51 -2.79 -5.91 -5.51
C ARG A 51 -3.97 -5.74 -6.47
N TYR A 52 -5.08 -5.17 -6.01
CA TYR A 52 -6.23 -4.91 -6.87
C TYR A 52 -5.86 -4.01 -8.06
N LEU A 53 -5.10 -2.93 -7.83
CA LEU A 53 -4.64 -2.03 -8.88
C LEU A 53 -3.72 -2.74 -9.87
N THR A 54 -2.75 -3.52 -9.38
CA THR A 54 -1.85 -4.30 -10.24
C THR A 54 -2.60 -5.31 -11.10
N ASP A 55 -3.53 -6.07 -10.51
CA ASP A 55 -4.24 -7.14 -11.20
C ASP A 55 -5.28 -6.60 -12.20
N ASN A 56 -5.92 -5.47 -11.89
CA ASN A 56 -7.10 -5.01 -12.64
C ASN A 56 -6.88 -3.74 -13.46
N ILE A 57 -5.93 -2.89 -13.09
CA ILE A 57 -5.75 -1.56 -13.70
C ILE A 57 -4.46 -1.50 -14.52
N ASP A 58 -3.34 -1.99 -13.99
CA ASP A 58 -2.04 -1.90 -14.66
C ASP A 58 -1.93 -2.83 -15.88
N LEU A 59 -2.47 -4.04 -15.79
CA LEU A 59 -2.42 -5.02 -16.88
C LEU A 59 -3.48 -4.78 -17.99
N LYS A 60 -4.58 -4.08 -17.68
CA LYS A 60 -5.69 -3.85 -18.65
C LYS A 60 -5.55 -2.58 -19.49
N THR A 61 -4.64 -1.67 -19.12
CA THR A 61 -4.43 -0.40 -19.85
C THR A 61 -3.45 -0.50 -21.03
N GLN A 62 -2.79 -1.66 -21.23
CA GLN A 62 -2.04 -1.94 -22.46
C GLN A 62 -2.91 -2.61 -23.54
N LYS A 63 -4.03 -1.98 -23.95
CA LYS A 63 -4.54 -2.24 -25.29
C LYS A 63 -3.73 -1.38 -26.26
N TYR A 64 -2.64 -1.95 -26.76
CA TYR A 64 -2.01 -1.49 -28.00
C TYR A 64 -3.09 -1.45 -29.08
N PHE A 65 -3.47 -0.25 -29.51
CA PHE A 65 -3.99 0.01 -30.84
C PHE A 65 -2.95 0.85 -31.57
#